data_AF-A0A7S2GPQ3-F1
#
_entry.id   AF-A0A7S2GPQ3-F1
#
_cell.length_a   1.000
_cell.length_b   1.000
_cell.length_c   1.000
_cell.angle_alpha   90.00
_cell.angle_beta   90.00
_cell.angle_gamma   90.00
#
_symmetry.space_group_name_H-M   'P 1'
#
loop_
_entity.id
_entity.type
_entity.pdbx_description
1 polymer ?
#
loop_
_entity_poly.entity_id
_entity_poly.type
_entity_poly.pdbx_seq_one_letter_code
_entity_poly.pdbx_strand_id
1 'polypeptide(L)'
;ADNVLRVKGLPVSGLEFKLYGSALGEARIFAMRKDVKESPLALVWVDESATIVGFFVLSSIEHPPTSDELASAQQIAESRANAEDPDQMMRGVPKRWLKPLMDAKASGSVNMKTW
;
A
#
# COMPACT_ATOMS: atom_id res chain seq x y z
N ALA A 1 14.08 14.14 6.92
CA ALA A 1 14.80 12.87 6.81
C ALA A 1 14.22 12.15 5.61
N ASP A 2 15.06 11.83 4.63
CA ASP A 2 14.61 11.23 3.37
C ASP A 2 14.15 9.79 3.61
N ASN A 3 12.91 9.51 3.25
CA ASN A 3 12.28 8.21 3.43
C ASN A 3 12.72 7.27 2.31
N VAL A 4 13.91 6.69 2.46
CA VAL A 4 14.49 5.75 1.48
C VAL A 4 13.90 4.36 1.70
N LEU A 5 13.05 3.92 0.77
CA LEU A 5 12.61 2.52 0.68
C LEU A 5 13.81 1.66 0.24
N ARG A 6 14.44 0.95 1.19
CA ARG A 6 15.59 0.08 0.90
C ARG A 6 15.11 -1.31 0.50
N VAL A 7 14.91 -1.51 -0.80
CA VAL A 7 14.76 -2.87 -1.37
C VAL A 7 16.13 -3.56 -1.28
N LYS A 8 16.32 -4.40 -0.27
CA LYS A 8 17.59 -5.12 -0.08
C LYS A 8 17.69 -6.25 -1.10
N GLY A 9 18.66 -6.15 -2.02
CA GLY A 9 19.07 -7.26 -2.90
C GLY A 9 18.58 -7.20 -4.34
N LEU A 10 17.68 -6.27 -4.69
CA LEU A 10 17.19 -6.11 -6.07
C LEU A 10 17.74 -4.83 -6.70
N PRO A 11 18.31 -4.89 -7.92
CA PRO A 11 18.64 -3.69 -8.67
C PRO A 11 17.37 -2.91 -9.01
N VAL A 12 17.41 -1.58 -8.84
CA VAL A 12 16.26 -0.66 -9.07
C VAL A 12 15.69 -0.77 -10.49
N SER A 13 16.54 -1.14 -11.47
CA SER A 13 16.12 -1.40 -12.85
C SER A 13 15.18 -2.59 -13.04
N GLY A 14 15.00 -3.43 -12.00
CA GLY A 14 14.11 -4.59 -12.01
C GLY A 14 12.78 -4.36 -11.30
N LEU A 15 12.44 -3.11 -10.96
CA LEU A 15 11.23 -2.76 -10.22
C LEU A 15 10.24 -1.99 -11.09
N GLU A 16 8.97 -2.35 -10.97
CA GLU A 16 7.84 -1.62 -11.52
C GLU A 16 6.98 -1.08 -10.40
N PHE A 17 6.33 0.06 -10.65
CA PHE A 17 5.44 0.67 -9.67
C PHE A 17 4.16 1.20 -10.30
N LYS A 18 3.09 1.20 -9.50
CA LYS A 18 1.81 1.79 -9.87
C LYS A 18 1.18 2.48 -8.67
N LEU A 19 0.78 3.75 -8.85
CA LEU A 19 0.03 4.53 -7.87
C LEU A 19 -1.43 4.68 -8.31
N TYR A 20 -2.33 4.43 -7.39
CA TYR A 20 -3.75 4.75 -7.49
C TYR A 20 -4.09 5.83 -6.46
N GLY A 21 -4.83 6.86 -6.88
CA GLY A 21 -5.15 7.99 -6.00
C GLY A 21 -3.96 8.93 -5.76
N SER A 22 -3.76 9.34 -4.50
CA SER A 22 -2.78 10.35 -4.10
C SER A 22 -1.82 9.84 -3.02
N ALA A 23 -0.55 10.19 -3.14
CA ALA A 23 0.51 9.87 -2.17
C ALA A 23 0.65 10.97 -1.10
N LEU A 24 -0.46 11.34 -0.45
CA LEU A 24 -0.51 12.40 0.55
C LEU A 24 -0.91 11.84 1.93
N GLY A 25 -0.18 12.24 2.97
CA GLY A 25 -0.44 11.83 4.35
C GLY A 25 0.51 10.75 4.85
N GLU A 26 0.02 9.91 5.76
CA GLU A 26 0.79 8.83 6.38
C GLU A 26 0.76 7.58 5.51
N ALA A 27 1.93 7.11 5.08
CA ALA A 27 2.04 5.84 4.36
C ALA A 27 2.13 4.66 5.33
N ARG A 28 1.27 3.67 5.13
CA ARG A 28 1.27 2.37 5.81
C ARG A 28 1.79 1.30 4.85
N ILE A 29 2.87 0.62 5.24
CA ILE A 29 3.62 -0.30 4.38
C ILE A 29 3.29 -1.74 4.77
N PHE A 30 3.02 -2.60 3.79
CA PHE A 30 2.83 -4.02 4.01
C PHE A 30 3.14 -4.85 2.75
N ALA A 31 3.39 -6.15 2.95
CA ALA A 31 3.61 -7.09 1.86
C ALA A 31 2.29 -7.63 1.32
N MET A 32 2.11 -7.62 0.00
CA MET A 32 0.90 -8.12 -0.67
C MET A 32 0.79 -9.65 -0.66
N ARG A 33 1.94 -10.33 -0.61
CA ARG A 33 2.01 -11.79 -0.56
C ARG A 33 3.12 -12.25 0.38
N LYS A 34 2.86 -13.33 1.13
CA LYS A 34 3.79 -13.89 2.12
C LYS A 34 4.78 -14.89 1.51
N ASP A 35 4.45 -15.43 0.34
CA ASP A 35 5.19 -16.47 -0.38
C ASP A 35 6.33 -15.91 -1.24
N VAL A 36 6.29 -14.62 -1.57
CA VAL A 36 7.36 -13.95 -2.32
C VAL A 36 8.17 -13.10 -1.35
N LYS A 37 9.47 -13.39 -1.20
CA LYS A 37 10.34 -12.59 -0.30
C LYS A 37 10.53 -11.16 -0.80
N GLU A 38 10.37 -11.00 -2.10
CA GLU A 38 10.46 -9.76 -2.88
C GLU A 38 9.07 -9.24 -3.26
N SER A 39 8.01 -9.80 -2.64
CA SER A 39 6.61 -9.58 -3.00
C SER A 39 6.22 -8.13 -2.92
N PRO A 40 5.23 -7.71 -3.72
CA PRO A 40 5.00 -6.31 -3.89
C PRO A 40 4.79 -5.60 -2.55
N LEU A 41 5.56 -4.54 -2.38
CA LEU A 41 5.37 -3.63 -1.27
C LEU A 41 4.14 -2.79 -1.63
N ALA A 42 3.07 -3.01 -0.88
CA ALA A 42 1.92 -2.13 -0.92
C ALA A 42 2.13 -1.00 0.09
N LEU A 43 1.88 0.21 -0.36
CA LEU A 43 1.81 1.39 0.49
C LEU A 43 0.41 1.97 0.37
N VAL A 44 -0.27 2.14 1.49
CA VAL A 44 -1.53 2.87 1.55
C VAL A 44 -1.30 4.20 2.24
N TRP A 45 -1.69 5.29 1.59
CA TRP A 45 -1.68 6.60 2.21
C TRP A 45 -3.03 6.86 2.87
N VAL A 46 -2.95 7.34 4.11
CA VAL A 46 -4.10 7.84 4.84
C VAL A 46 -3.91 9.33 5.11
N ASP A 47 -4.98 10.11 4.92
CA ASP A 47 -4.97 11.53 5.26
C ASP A 47 -5.11 11.76 6.79
N GLU A 48 -5.17 13.03 7.20
CA GLU A 48 -5.30 13.42 8.62
C GLU A 48 -6.58 12.91 9.28
N SER A 49 -7.61 12.55 8.49
CA SER A 49 -8.86 11.95 8.97
C SER A 49 -8.80 10.41 8.95
N ALA A 50 -7.62 9.84 8.71
CA ALA A 50 -7.38 8.43 8.48
C ALA A 50 -8.13 7.83 7.27
N THR A 51 -8.56 8.67 6.33
CA THR A 51 -9.20 8.22 5.08
C THR A 51 -8.14 7.70 4.13
N ILE A 52 -8.37 6.53 3.54
CA ILE A 52 -7.50 6.02 2.47
C ILE A 52 -7.60 6.96 1.26
N VAL A 53 -6.47 7.54 0.85
CA VAL A 53 -6.39 8.48 -0.28
C VAL A 53 -5.53 7.98 -1.42
N GLY A 54 -4.72 6.94 -1.19
CA GLY A 54 -3.93 6.33 -2.25
C GLY A 54 -3.42 4.94 -1.91
N PHE A 55 -3.08 4.22 -2.97
CA PHE A 55 -2.54 2.87 -2.92
C PHE A 55 -1.41 2.74 -3.94
N PHE A 56 -0.21 2.42 -3.49
CA PHE A 56 0.95 2.18 -4.34
C PHE A 56 1.35 0.72 -4.26
N VAL A 57 1.58 0.14 -5.43
CA VAL A 57 2.08 -1.22 -5.61
C VAL A 57 3.48 -1.10 -6.20
N LEU A 58 4.47 -1.67 -5.52
CA LEU A 58 5.84 -1.81 -6.03
C LEU A 58 6.15 -3.29 -6.19
N SER A 59 6.55 -3.74 -7.37
CA SER A 59 6.79 -5.15 -7.68
C SER A 59 8.10 -5.35 -8.44
N SER A 60 8.66 -6.57 -8.43
CA SER A 60 9.74 -6.93 -9.34
C SER A 60 9.19 -7.39 -10.70
N ILE A 61 9.97 -7.22 -11.77
CA ILE A 61 9.62 -7.71 -13.12
C ILE A 61 9.51 -9.25 -13.14
N GLU A 62 10.28 -9.95 -12.31
CA GLU A 62 10.23 -11.41 -12.19
C GLU A 62 8.93 -11.90 -11.53
N HIS A 63 8.34 -11.07 -10.68
CA HIS A 63 7.12 -11.38 -9.92
C HIS A 63 6.12 -10.22 -10.01
N PRO A 64 5.53 -9.99 -11.19
CA PRO A 64 4.59 -8.90 -11.39
C PRO A 64 3.30 -9.14 -10.59
N PRO A 65 2.58 -8.07 -10.21
CA PRO A 65 1.32 -8.18 -9.51
C PRO A 65 0.27 -8.79 -10.44
N THR A 66 -0.63 -9.59 -9.88
CA THR A 66 -1.73 -10.15 -10.67
C THR A 66 -2.76 -9.07 -11.03
N SER A 67 -3.56 -9.31 -12.06
CA SER A 67 -4.67 -8.42 -12.42
C SER A 67 -5.63 -8.18 -11.24
N ASP A 68 -5.89 -9.22 -10.44
CA ASP A 68 -6.75 -9.12 -9.25
C ASP A 68 -6.12 -8.25 -8.15
N GLU A 69 -4.80 -8.29 -8.02
CA GLU A 69 -4.06 -7.46 -7.07
C GLU A 69 -4.09 -5.99 -7.48
N LEU A 70 -3.91 -5.70 -8.78
CA LEU A 70 -4.04 -4.36 -9.33
C LEU A 70 -5.46 -3.81 -9.25
N ALA A 71 -6.47 -4.65 -9.51
CA ALA A 71 -7.87 -4.28 -9.37
C ALA A 71 -8.24 -4.01 -7.90
N SER A 72 -7.74 -4.84 -6.98
CA SER A 72 -7.93 -4.64 -5.53
C SER A 72 -7.29 -3.32 -5.07
N ALA A 73 -6.06 -3.03 -5.50
CA ALA A 73 -5.36 -1.79 -5.17
C ALA A 73 -6.16 -0.55 -5.62
N GLN A 74 -6.70 -0.58 -6.84
CA GLN A 74 -7.56 0.47 -7.36
C GLN A 74 -8.83 0.62 -6.52
N GLN A 75 -9.55 -0.50 -6.27
CA GLN A 75 -10.79 -0.49 -5.48
C GLN A 75 -10.57 0.10 -4.08
N ILE A 76 -9.45 -0.27 -3.43
CA ILE A 76 -9.12 0.24 -2.09
C ILE A 76 -8.89 1.75 -2.13
N ALA A 77 -8.11 2.25 -3.11
CA ALA A 77 -7.87 3.69 -3.26
C ALA A 77 -9.18 4.47 -3.55
N GLU A 78 -10.06 3.90 -4.37
CA GLU A 78 -11.34 4.54 -4.74
C GLU A 78 -12.38 4.47 -3.63
N SER A 79 -12.31 3.45 -2.75
CA SER A 79 -13.27 3.27 -1.66
C SER A 79 -13.33 4.44 -0.69
N ARG A 80 -12.20 5.16 -0.54
CA ARG A 80 -12.00 6.20 0.49
C ARG A 80 -12.49 5.74 1.87
N ALA A 81 -12.30 4.46 2.17
CA ALA A 81 -12.67 3.93 3.48
C ALA A 81 -11.79 4.57 4.56
N ASN A 82 -12.39 4.88 5.70
CA ASN A 82 -11.64 5.29 6.87
C ASN A 82 -10.90 4.09 7.47
N ALA A 83 -9.57 4.18 7.55
CA ALA A 83 -8.69 3.10 8.00
C ALA A 83 -8.71 2.86 9.52
N GLU A 84 -9.49 3.63 10.28
CA GLU A 84 -9.75 3.45 11.71
C GLU A 84 -11.18 3.01 12.02
N ASP A 85 -12.08 3.06 11.03
CA ASP A 85 -13.46 2.58 11.13
C ASP A 85 -13.55 1.14 10.57
N PRO A 86 -13.75 0.12 11.45
CA PRO A 86 -13.83 -1.27 11.01
C PRO A 86 -14.96 -1.55 10.00
N ASP A 87 -16.11 -0.86 10.13
CA ASP A 87 -17.27 -1.08 9.27
C ASP A 87 -17.07 -0.47 7.88
N GLN A 88 -16.36 0.65 7.79
CA GLN A 88 -15.95 1.19 6.49
C GLN A 88 -14.88 0.33 5.84
N MET A 89 -13.91 -0.15 6.61
CA MET A 89 -12.89 -1.07 6.09
C MET A 89 -13.52 -2.34 5.53
N MET A 90 -14.41 -3.00 6.28
CA MET A 90 -15.09 -4.23 5.83
C MET A 90 -15.92 -4.04 4.55
N ARG A 91 -16.42 -2.82 4.28
CA ARG A 91 -17.19 -2.50 3.06
C ARG A 91 -16.31 -2.06 1.89
N GLY A 92 -15.27 -1.28 2.15
CA GLY A 92 -14.42 -0.66 1.12
C GLY A 92 -13.20 -1.48 0.71
N VAL A 93 -12.73 -2.40 1.56
CA VAL A 93 -11.48 -3.14 1.37
C VAL A 93 -11.76 -4.63 1.19
N PRO A 94 -11.23 -5.28 0.13
CA PRO A 94 -11.42 -6.71 -0.06
C PRO A 94 -10.82 -7.52 1.10
N LYS A 95 -11.49 -8.61 1.51
CA LYS A 95 -11.16 -9.38 2.72
C LYS A 95 -9.70 -9.81 2.85
N ARG A 96 -9.05 -10.18 1.73
CA ARG A 96 -7.63 -10.57 1.68
C ARG A 96 -6.70 -9.46 2.18
N TRP A 97 -7.09 -8.20 2.05
CA TRP A 97 -6.28 -7.01 2.29
C TRP A 97 -6.55 -6.33 3.64
N LEU A 98 -7.69 -6.62 4.26
CA LEU A 98 -8.08 -6.08 5.56
C LEU A 98 -7.01 -6.32 6.63
N LYS A 99 -6.63 -7.59 6.84
CA LYS A 99 -5.67 -7.94 7.89
C LYS A 99 -4.30 -7.29 7.67
N PRO A 100 -3.67 -7.38 6.48
CA PRO A 100 -2.42 -6.66 6.21
C PRO A 100 -2.50 -5.15 6.47
N LEU A 101 -3.59 -4.50 6.07
CA LEU A 101 -3.77 -3.05 6.28
C LEU A 101 -3.94 -2.68 7.75
N MET A 102 -4.66 -3.48 8.52
CA MET A 102 -4.81 -3.29 9.97
C MET A 102 -3.50 -3.56 10.71
N ASP A 103 -2.78 -4.61 10.33
CA ASP A 103 -1.49 -4.97 10.93
C ASP A 103 -0.42 -3.88 10.63
N ALA A 104 -0.48 -3.24 9.44
CA ALA A 104 0.42 -2.16 9.03
C ALA A 104 0.31 -0.89 9.89
N LYS A 105 -0.82 -0.68 10.59
CA LYS A 105 -1.00 0.41 11.56
C LYS A 105 0.04 0.37 12.69
N ALA A 106 0.57 -0.82 12.99
CA ALA A 106 1.55 -1.01 14.05
C ALA A 106 3.02 -0.85 13.58
N SER A 107 3.28 -0.79 12.28
CA SER A 107 4.64 -0.84 11.71
C SER A 107 5.00 0.42 10.92
N GLY A 108 5.42 1.47 11.64
CA GLY A 108 6.21 2.57 11.09
C GLY A 108 5.43 3.61 10.28
N SER A 109 5.14 4.75 10.90
CA SER A 109 4.58 5.92 10.25
C SER A 109 5.61 6.60 9.36
N VAL A 110 5.29 6.77 8.07
CA VAL A 110 6.07 7.59 7.13
C VAL A 110 5.23 8.78 6.74
N ASN A 111 5.55 9.94 7.31
CA ASN A 111 4.84 11.19 7.06
C ASN A 111 5.45 11.89 5.83
N MET A 112 4.74 11.94 4.70
CA MET A 112 5.16 12.73 3.55
C MET A 112 4.57 14.14 3.66
N LYS A 113 5.42 15.12 3.97
CA LYS A 113 5.08 16.54 3.77
C LYS A 113 5.30 16.89 2.29
N THR A 114 4.32 17.55 1.71
CA THR A 114 4.35 18.14 0.36
C THR A 114 5.59 19.02 0.18
N TRP A 115 6.31 18.81 -0.91
CA TRP A 115 7.38 19.70 -1.41
C TRP A 115 6.78 20.70 -2.38
#